data_AF-A0A4Q2YSY3-F1
#
_entry.id   AF-A0A4Q2YSY3-F1
#
_cell.length_a   1.000
_cell.length_b   1.000
_cell.length_c   1.000
_cell.angle_alpha   90.00
_cell.angle_beta   90.00
_cell.angle_gamma   90.00
#
_symmetry.space_group_name_H-M   'P 1'
#
loop_
_entity.id
_entity.type
_entity.pdbx_description
1 polymer ?
#
loop_
_entity_poly.entity_id
_entity_poly.type
_entity_poly.pdbx_seq_one_letter_code
_entity_poly.pdbx_strand_id
1 'polypeptide(L)'
;MKTIATFTTPEDAHLFRTFLESRGIRGHLLDEYYVQLFWYHSNAVGGVRLAVEEDDADEASAIYQEYMESLRQGPYPLQPVRAWPVVIMLSLLVGVPMMLFGRRHFQKAGSVE
;
A
#
# COMPACT_ATOMS: atom_id res chain seq x y z
N MET A 1 -7.48 -23.55 0.32
CA MET A 1 -7.11 -22.18 -0.10
C MET A 1 -6.77 -21.33 1.11
N LYS A 2 -5.64 -20.63 1.09
CA LYS A 2 -5.12 -19.83 2.21
C LYS A 2 -4.87 -18.39 1.78
N THR A 3 -5.33 -17.43 2.57
CA THR A 3 -5.07 -15.99 2.34
C THR A 3 -3.64 -15.65 2.74
N ILE A 4 -2.90 -15.00 1.85
CA ILE A 4 -1.48 -14.64 2.03
C ILE A 4 -1.33 -13.17 2.39
N ALA A 5 -2.10 -12.32 1.73
CA ALA A 5 -2.03 -10.87 1.92
C ALA A 5 -3.40 -10.24 1.70
N THR A 6 -3.57 -9.04 2.25
CA THR A 6 -4.77 -8.24 2.04
C THR A 6 -4.36 -6.83 1.66
N PHE A 7 -5.04 -6.27 0.66
CA PHE A 7 -4.75 -4.95 0.09
C PHE A 7 -5.95 -4.03 0.24
N THR A 8 -5.70 -2.75 0.40
CA THR A 8 -6.78 -1.76 0.53
C THR A 8 -7.50 -1.52 -0.79
N THR A 9 -6.79 -1.66 -1.91
CA THR A 9 -7.31 -1.39 -3.23
C THR A 9 -7.16 -2.60 -4.17
N PRO A 10 -8.07 -2.77 -5.15
CA PRO A 10 -7.97 -3.85 -6.13
C PRO A 10 -6.70 -3.78 -6.98
N GLU A 11 -6.24 -2.57 -7.33
CA GLU A 11 -5.06 -2.40 -8.16
C GLU A 11 -3.79 -2.95 -7.50
N ASP A 12 -3.57 -2.69 -6.22
CA ASP A 12 -2.41 -3.22 -5.47
C ASP A 12 -2.47 -4.75 -5.39
N ALA A 13 -3.68 -5.30 -5.23
CA ALA A 13 -3.91 -6.73 -5.19
C ALA A 13 -3.61 -7.40 -6.55
N HIS A 14 -4.00 -6.77 -7.65
CA HIS A 14 -3.68 -7.24 -9.00
C HIS A 14 -2.18 -7.20 -9.29
N LEU A 15 -1.48 -6.13 -8.87
CA LEU A 15 -0.02 -6.03 -9.02
C LEU A 15 0.68 -7.19 -8.33
N PHE A 16 0.31 -7.47 -7.07
CA PHE A 16 0.89 -8.59 -6.34
C PHE A 16 0.50 -9.95 -6.94
N ARG A 17 -0.74 -10.09 -7.43
CA ARG A 17 -1.17 -11.31 -8.15
C ARG A 17 -0.32 -11.58 -9.38
N THR A 18 -0.11 -10.58 -10.24
CA THR A 18 0.74 -10.75 -11.44
C THR A 18 2.18 -11.07 -11.05
N PHE A 19 2.68 -10.51 -9.95
CA PHE A 19 4.00 -10.83 -9.41
C PHE A 19 4.11 -12.29 -8.93
N LEU A 20 3.08 -12.83 -8.28
CA LEU A 20 3.00 -14.26 -7.93
C LEU A 20 2.89 -15.15 -9.17
N GLU A 21 2.05 -14.77 -10.12
CA GLU A 21 1.86 -15.51 -11.37
C GLU A 21 3.16 -15.58 -12.20
N SER A 22 4.00 -14.53 -12.14
CA SER A 22 5.34 -14.54 -12.77
C SER A 22 6.29 -15.58 -12.20
N ARG A 23 6.03 -16.05 -10.96
CA ARG A 23 6.77 -17.13 -10.28
C ARG A 23 6.06 -18.48 -10.40
N GLY A 24 4.99 -18.57 -11.18
CA GLY A 24 4.24 -19.80 -11.41
C GLY A 24 3.16 -20.11 -10.37
N ILE A 25 2.94 -19.24 -9.38
CA ILE A 25 1.91 -19.42 -8.34
C ILE A 25 0.64 -18.71 -8.77
N ARG A 26 -0.49 -19.45 -8.78
CA ARG A 26 -1.79 -18.85 -9.10
C ARG A 26 -2.40 -18.20 -7.86
N GLY A 27 -2.67 -16.89 -7.97
CA GLY A 27 -3.36 -16.11 -6.95
C GLY A 27 -4.83 -15.86 -7.33
N HIS A 28 -5.71 -15.94 -6.34
CA HIS A 28 -7.13 -15.63 -6.43
C HIS A 28 -7.44 -14.40 -5.58
N LEU A 29 -8.09 -13.41 -6.17
CA LEU A 29 -8.53 -12.22 -5.46
C LEU A 29 -9.95 -12.41 -4.95
N LEU A 30 -10.13 -12.24 -3.65
CA LEU A 30 -11.42 -12.27 -2.98
C LEU A 30 -11.84 -10.84 -2.65
N ASP A 31 -13.14 -10.58 -2.71
CA ASP A 31 -13.77 -9.29 -2.35
C ASP A 31 -13.38 -8.11 -3.29
N GLU A 32 -12.69 -8.37 -4.41
CA GLU A 32 -12.20 -7.33 -5.35
C GLU A 32 -13.33 -6.44 -5.89
N TYR A 33 -14.41 -7.05 -6.39
CA TYR A 33 -15.55 -6.30 -6.93
C TYR A 33 -16.31 -5.53 -5.85
N TYR A 34 -16.37 -6.07 -4.64
CA TYR A 34 -17.06 -5.41 -3.53
C TYR A 34 -16.30 -4.16 -3.10
N VAL A 35 -14.99 -4.28 -2.91
CA VAL A 35 -14.13 -3.14 -2.55
C VAL A 35 -14.07 -2.12 -3.70
N GLN A 36 -14.08 -2.58 -4.95
CA GLN A 36 -14.10 -1.70 -6.12
C GLN A 36 -15.38 -0.83 -6.18
N LEU A 37 -16.54 -1.42 -5.89
CA LEU A 37 -17.82 -0.69 -5.89
C LEU A 37 -18.01 0.14 -4.62
N PHE A 38 -17.56 -0.37 -3.47
CA PHE A 38 -17.79 0.21 -2.15
C PHE A 38 -16.47 0.47 -1.42
N TRP A 39 -15.61 1.30 -2.00
CA TRP A 39 -14.25 1.60 -1.49
C TRP A 39 -14.23 2.02 -0.01
N TYR A 40 -15.25 2.74 0.45
CA TYR A 40 -15.38 3.21 1.83
C TYR A 40 -15.72 2.11 2.84
N HIS A 41 -16.14 0.93 2.38
CA HIS A 41 -16.36 -0.28 3.18
C HIS A 41 -15.15 -1.22 3.22
N SER A 42 -14.04 -0.88 2.55
CA SER A 42 -12.81 -1.71 2.53
C SER A 42 -12.33 -2.11 3.92
N ASN A 43 -12.29 -1.18 4.87
CA ASN A 43 -11.88 -1.45 6.25
C ASN A 43 -12.80 -2.44 6.99
N ALA A 44 -14.10 -2.45 6.67
CA ALA A 44 -15.07 -3.33 7.32
C ALA A 44 -14.99 -4.77 6.78
N VAL A 45 -14.71 -4.91 5.48
CA VAL A 45 -14.53 -6.21 4.81
C VAL A 45 -13.12 -6.76 5.03
N GLY A 46 -12.18 -5.89 5.39
CA GLY A 46 -10.78 -6.23 5.60
C GLY A 46 -9.89 -5.94 4.39
N GLY A 47 -10.46 -5.48 3.27
CA GLY A 47 -9.76 -5.22 2.01
C GLY A 47 -9.89 -6.37 1.00
N VAL A 48 -9.16 -6.26 -0.12
CA VAL A 48 -9.08 -7.28 -1.16
C VAL A 48 -8.08 -8.35 -0.73
N ARG A 49 -8.55 -9.57 -0.49
CA ARG A 49 -7.70 -10.67 -0.01
C ARG A 49 -7.12 -11.42 -1.20
N LEU A 50 -5.81 -11.67 -1.19
CA LEU A 50 -5.17 -12.56 -2.14
C LEU A 50 -4.96 -13.93 -1.49
N ALA A 51 -5.59 -14.94 -2.08
CA ALA A 51 -5.51 -16.33 -1.64
C ALA A 51 -4.83 -17.22 -2.69
N VAL A 52 -4.15 -18.25 -2.21
CA VAL A 52 -3.48 -19.28 -3.04
C VAL A 52 -3.90 -20.67 -2.58
N GLU A 53 -3.51 -21.70 -3.33
CA GLU A 53 -3.68 -23.08 -2.88
C GLU A 53 -2.83 -23.36 -1.62
N GLU A 54 -3.27 -24.29 -0.79
CA GLU A 54 -2.57 -24.57 0.48
C GLU A 54 -1.14 -25.05 0.29
N ASP A 55 -0.90 -25.82 -0.77
CA ASP A 55 0.42 -26.35 -1.13
C ASP A 55 1.42 -25.23 -1.48
N ASP A 56 0.93 -24.12 -2.04
CA ASP A 56 1.76 -22.97 -2.45
C ASP A 56 1.87 -21.89 -1.36
N ALA A 57 1.19 -22.06 -0.21
CA ALA A 57 0.99 -20.98 0.73
C ALA A 57 2.28 -20.51 1.42
N ASP A 58 3.20 -21.42 1.71
CA ASP A 58 4.46 -21.10 2.38
C ASP A 58 5.41 -20.38 1.40
N GLU A 59 5.48 -20.83 0.15
CA GLU A 59 6.25 -20.18 -0.91
C GLU A 59 5.69 -18.78 -1.24
N ALA A 60 4.36 -18.66 -1.40
CA ALA A 60 3.70 -17.39 -1.65
C ALA A 60 3.92 -16.38 -0.51
N SER A 61 3.99 -16.85 0.74
CA SER A 61 4.30 -16.01 1.90
C SER A 61 5.73 -15.48 1.87
N ALA A 62 6.70 -16.30 1.45
CA ALA A 62 8.08 -15.85 1.26
C ALA A 62 8.19 -14.80 0.14
N ILE A 63 7.51 -15.05 -0.99
CA ILE A 63 7.46 -14.12 -2.12
C ILE A 63 6.79 -12.80 -1.72
N TYR A 64 5.76 -12.84 -0.87
CA TYR A 64 5.13 -11.62 -0.35
C TYR A 64 6.12 -10.75 0.43
N GLN A 65 6.97 -11.36 1.27
CA GLN A 65 7.99 -10.61 2.01
C GLN A 65 9.03 -9.98 1.08
N GLU A 66 9.49 -10.74 0.08
CA GLU A 66 10.41 -10.24 -0.97
C GLU A 66 9.77 -9.06 -1.74
N TYR A 67 8.51 -9.20 -2.14
CA TYR A 67 7.75 -8.15 -2.81
C TYR A 67 7.70 -6.87 -1.97
N MET A 68 7.29 -6.98 -0.70
CA MET A 68 7.21 -5.83 0.20
C MET A 68 8.56 -5.18 0.46
N GLU A 69 9.64 -5.96 0.49
CA GLU A 69 10.99 -5.43 0.61
C GLU A 69 11.40 -4.65 -0.64
N SER A 70 11.10 -5.17 -1.84
CA SER A 70 11.39 -4.48 -3.10
C SER A 70 10.64 -3.15 -3.21
N LEU A 71 9.39 -3.08 -2.73
CA LEU A 71 8.62 -1.84 -2.68
C LEU A 71 9.24 -0.81 -1.73
N ARG A 72 9.80 -1.25 -0.60
CA ARG A 72 10.50 -0.35 0.35
C ARG A 72 11.79 0.22 -0.22
N GLN A 73 12.48 -0.53 -1.07
CA GLN A 73 13.75 -0.13 -1.69
C GLN A 73 13.57 0.69 -2.99
N GLY A 74 12.34 0.88 -3.46
CA GLY A 74 12.06 1.54 -4.73
C GLY A 74 12.50 3.02 -4.80
N PRO A 75 12.65 3.56 -6.03
CA PRO A 75 13.11 4.94 -6.28
C PRO A 75 12.13 6.03 -5.82
N TYR A 76 10.92 5.65 -5.43
CA TYR A 76 9.94 6.50 -4.76
C TYR A 76 9.83 6.09 -3.31
N PRO A 77 10.76 6.56 -2.47
CA PRO A 77 10.62 6.29 -1.07
C PRO A 77 9.28 6.97 -0.59
N LEU A 78 8.48 6.29 0.24
CA LEU A 78 7.29 6.83 0.95
C LEU A 78 7.59 7.68 2.23
N GLN A 79 7.86 9.00 2.11
CA GLN A 79 8.27 9.76 3.30
C GLN A 79 7.06 10.12 4.08
N PRO A 80 7.11 10.04 5.41
CA PRO A 80 6.18 10.78 6.22
C PRO A 80 6.45 12.30 6.09
N VAL A 81 5.45 13.12 5.76
CA VAL A 81 5.47 14.57 5.92
C VAL A 81 5.61 14.86 7.39
N ARG A 82 6.83 15.24 7.75
CA ARG A 82 7.23 15.56 9.11
C ARG A 82 7.23 17.06 9.41
N ALA A 83 6.61 17.89 8.57
CA ALA A 83 6.60 19.34 8.74
C ALA A 83 5.34 19.90 9.44
N TRP A 84 4.36 19.05 9.81
CA TRP A 84 3.10 19.50 10.39
C TRP A 84 3.25 20.41 11.64
N PRO A 85 4.22 20.23 12.56
CA PRO A 85 4.31 21.09 13.74
C PRO A 85 4.82 22.50 13.37
N VAL A 86 5.74 22.59 12.39
CA VAL A 86 6.28 23.87 11.91
C VAL A 86 5.22 24.66 11.15
N VAL A 87 4.39 23.97 10.35
CA VAL A 87 3.26 24.57 9.64
C VAL A 87 2.21 25.09 10.62
N ILE A 88 1.91 24.35 11.71
CA ILE A 88 1.02 24.82 12.77
C ILE A 88 1.58 26.10 13.44
N MET A 89 2.86 26.10 13.83
CA MET A 89 3.48 27.26 14.48
C MET A 89 3.47 28.51 13.59
N LEU A 90 3.76 28.36 12.30
CA LEU A 90 3.68 29.46 11.33
C LEU A 90 2.24 29.95 11.12
N SER A 91 1.26 29.04 11.06
CA SER A 91 -0.15 29.42 10.90
C SER A 91 -0.70 30.20 12.11
N LEU A 92 -0.29 29.82 13.32
CA LEU A 92 -0.63 30.56 14.55
C LEU A 92 0.01 31.95 14.59
N LEU A 93 1.23 32.10 14.05
CA LEU A 93 1.97 33.36 14.05
C LEU A 93 1.45 34.36 13.00
N VAL A 94 0.97 33.86 11.85
CA VAL A 94 0.44 34.69 10.74
C VAL A 94 -1.06 35.00 10.90
N GLY A 95 -1.78 34.30 11.78
CA GLY A 95 -3.20 34.56 12.08
C GLY A 95 -4.17 34.19 10.95
N VAL A 96 -3.67 33.51 9.92
CA VAL A 96 -4.46 33.01 8.79
C VAL A 96 -4.51 31.49 8.90
N PRO A 97 -5.70 30.85 8.91
CA PRO A 97 -5.81 29.40 8.97
C PRO A 97 -5.38 28.82 7.62
N MET A 98 -4.07 28.67 7.42
CA MET A 98 -3.47 27.98 6.28
C MET A 98 -3.64 26.44 6.39
N MET A 99 -4.68 25.99 7.12
CA MET A 99 -5.08 24.59 7.22
C MET A 99 -5.73 24.06 5.92
N LEU A 100 -6.10 24.94 4.99
CA LEU A 100 -6.86 24.57 3.79
C LEU A 100 -6.02 24.15 2.58
N PHE A 101 -4.71 24.39 2.56
CA PHE A 101 -3.87 24.08 1.41
C PHE A 101 -2.77 23.06 1.74
N GLY A 102 -3.07 21.79 1.50
CA GLY A 102 -2.07 20.89 0.95
C GLY A 102 -1.31 20.04 1.95
N ARG A 103 -1.97 19.02 2.48
CA ARG A 103 -1.31 17.73 2.76
C ARG A 103 -0.69 17.23 1.45
N ARG A 104 0.57 17.55 1.16
CA ARG A 104 1.36 16.87 0.11
C ARG A 104 2.56 16.19 0.75
N HIS A 105 2.56 14.87 0.69
CA HIS A 105 3.68 14.01 1.08
C HIS A 105 4.63 13.75 -0.10
N PHE A 106 5.94 13.93 0.11
CA PHE A 106 7.00 13.37 -0.75
C PHE A 106 8.37 13.23 -0.06
N GLN A 107 9.17 12.23 -0.50
CA GLN A 107 10.40 11.72 0.13
C GLN A 107 11.73 12.21 -0.42
N LYS A 108 12.70 12.29 0.53
CA LYS A 108 14.17 12.27 0.41
C LYS A 108 14.59 11.66 -0.92
N ALA A 109 15.26 12.50 -1.69
CA ALA A 109 16.35 12.09 -2.54
C ALA A 109 17.35 11.27 -1.70
N GLY A 110 17.37 9.96 -1.96
CA GLY A 110 18.55 9.14 -1.69
C GLY A 110 19.59 9.49 -2.74
N SER A 111 20.68 10.09 -2.26
CA SER A 111 21.91 10.30 -3.01
C SER A 111 22.41 8.96 -3.53
N VAL A 112 22.56 8.84 -4.86
CA VAL A 112 23.41 7.81 -5.47
C VAL A 112 24.76 8.50 -5.71
N GLU A 113 25.74 8.15 -4.89
CA GLU A 113 27.16 8.12 -5.25
C GLU A 113 27.58 6.65 -5.36
#